data_AF-A0A120G955-F1
#
_entry.id   AF-A0A120G955-F1
#
_cell.length_a   1.000
_cell.length_b   1.000
_cell.length_c   1.000
_cell.angle_alpha   90.00
_cell.angle_beta   90.00
_cell.angle_gamma   90.00
#
_symmetry.space_group_name_H-M   'P 1'
#
loop_
_entity.id
_entity.type
_entity.pdbx_description
1 polymer ?
#
loop_
_entity_poly.entity_id
_entity_poly.type
_entity_poly.pdbx_seq_one_letter_code
_entity_poly.pdbx_strand_id
1 'polypeptide(L)'
;MVSLQALLFGINLGMALLTIPLAICLAAVAARVVGATGIPPIGAIGQLSQLSFGIVAPGQVPINLMSANTAGGSAGQCTDLMNDFKVGKAIGATPHKQVIAQILGIFVGSVVGVFAYLALIPDPQTMLLTEQWPAPAVATWKAVAQTLTHGLDSLSPSIRWAIAVASLCGVLLGILDSTLPTQRARYLPSAAALGLAFVLPASVSLMMALGAIMTWAVSCRWPSVTQRFAITAAAGLIAGESITGVGASLWQMLGSG
;
A
#
# COMPACT_ATOMS: atom_id res chain seq x y z
N MET A 1 -13.57 2.24 -14.70
CA MET A 1 -12.54 1.20 -14.43
C MET A 1 -12.71 -0.04 -15.32
N VAL A 2 -13.84 -0.77 -15.24
CA VAL A 2 -14.10 -1.97 -16.06
C VAL A 2 -13.94 -1.71 -17.57
N SER A 3 -14.57 -0.64 -18.09
CA SER A 3 -14.47 -0.29 -19.51
C SER A 3 -13.03 0.04 -19.92
N LEU A 4 -12.23 0.66 -19.05
CA LEU A 4 -10.83 0.97 -19.32
C LEU A 4 -9.98 -0.31 -19.35
N GLN A 5 -10.24 -1.26 -18.45
CA GLN A 5 -9.57 -2.58 -18.49
C GLN A 5 -9.86 -3.33 -19.79
N ALA A 6 -11.11 -3.30 -20.26
CA ALA A 6 -11.49 -3.95 -21.51
C ALA A 6 -10.88 -3.25 -22.74
N LEU A 7 -10.96 -1.92 -22.81
CA LEU A 7 -10.52 -1.15 -23.98
C LEU A 7 -9.00 -1.05 -24.10
N LEU A 8 -8.29 -0.83 -22.99
CA LEU A 8 -6.85 -0.57 -23.01
C LEU A 8 -6.02 -1.85 -22.93
N PHE A 9 -6.54 -2.90 -22.27
CA PHE A 9 -5.77 -4.12 -21.97
C PHE A 9 -6.40 -5.39 -22.56
N GLY A 10 -7.48 -5.29 -23.34
CA GLY A 10 -8.14 -6.43 -23.98
C GLY A 10 -8.75 -7.43 -23.00
N ILE A 11 -9.06 -7.00 -21.77
CA ILE A 11 -9.57 -7.87 -20.71
C ILE A 11 -11.06 -8.15 -20.94
N ASN A 12 -11.47 -9.42 -20.85
CA ASN A 12 -12.88 -9.78 -20.92
C ASN A 12 -13.70 -9.06 -19.83
N LEU A 13 -14.88 -8.52 -20.21
CA LEU A 13 -15.77 -7.79 -19.31
C LEU A 13 -16.14 -8.55 -18.03
N GLY A 14 -16.36 -9.87 -18.12
CA GLY A 14 -16.65 -10.71 -16.96
C GLY A 14 -15.48 -10.75 -15.98
N MET A 15 -14.25 -10.93 -16.47
CA MET A 15 -13.04 -10.91 -15.63
C MET A 15 -12.79 -9.53 -15.03
N ALA A 16 -12.98 -8.46 -15.82
CA ALA A 16 -12.85 -7.09 -15.33
C ALA A 16 -13.88 -6.78 -14.23
N LEU A 17 -15.12 -7.27 -14.35
CA LEU A 17 -16.14 -7.14 -13.30
C LEU A 17 -15.78 -7.89 -12.03
N LEU A 18 -15.18 -9.09 -12.14
CA LEU A 18 -14.72 -9.87 -10.99
C LEU A 18 -13.64 -9.14 -10.16
N THR A 19 -12.92 -8.18 -10.74
CA THR A 19 -11.92 -7.39 -9.98
C THR A 19 -12.56 -6.49 -8.92
N ILE A 20 -13.80 -6.03 -9.13
CA ILE A 20 -14.49 -5.09 -8.24
C ILE A 20 -14.78 -5.69 -6.84
N PRO A 21 -15.48 -6.83 -6.69
CA PRO A 21 -15.80 -7.36 -5.38
C PRO A 21 -14.53 -7.69 -4.58
N LEU A 22 -13.50 -8.24 -5.24
CA LEU A 22 -12.22 -8.50 -4.61
C LEU A 22 -11.58 -7.20 -4.08
N ALA A 23 -11.57 -6.14 -4.89
CA ALA A 23 -11.02 -4.85 -4.50
C ALA A 23 -11.74 -4.23 -3.31
N ILE A 24 -13.07 -4.35 -3.23
CA ILE A 24 -13.87 -3.87 -2.09
C ILE A 24 -13.47 -4.63 -0.80
N CYS A 25 -13.40 -5.96 -0.87
CA CYS A 25 -12.99 -6.77 0.27
C CYS A 25 -11.58 -6.41 0.74
N LEU A 26 -10.64 -6.28 -0.19
CA LEU A 26 -9.25 -5.97 0.12
C LEU A 26 -9.07 -4.51 0.61
N ALA A 27 -9.88 -3.56 0.13
CA ALA A 27 -9.89 -2.21 0.65
C ALA A 27 -10.32 -2.16 2.13
N ALA A 28 -11.31 -2.97 2.53
CA ALA A 28 -11.70 -3.07 3.94
C ALA A 28 -10.57 -3.64 4.82
N VAL A 29 -9.85 -4.65 4.32
CA VAL A 29 -8.65 -5.19 4.99
C VAL A 29 -7.58 -4.10 5.11
N ALA A 30 -7.31 -3.37 4.03
CA ALA A 30 -6.33 -2.28 4.04
C ALA A 30 -6.69 -1.18 5.05
N ALA A 31 -7.97 -0.78 5.12
CA ALA A 31 -8.47 0.18 6.10
C ALA A 31 -8.24 -0.29 7.55
N ARG A 32 -8.44 -1.57 7.84
CA ARG A 32 -8.15 -2.16 9.16
C ARG A 32 -6.64 -2.14 9.46
N VAL A 33 -5.80 -2.51 8.49
CA VAL A 33 -4.34 -2.53 8.65
C VAL A 33 -3.83 -1.12 8.91
N VAL A 34 -4.16 -0.14 8.06
CA VAL A 34 -3.73 1.25 8.26
C VAL A 34 -4.31 1.83 9.56
N GLY A 35 -5.51 1.44 9.97
CA GLY A 35 -6.09 1.85 11.25
C GLY A 35 -5.29 1.38 12.46
N ALA A 36 -4.65 0.21 12.35
CA ALA A 36 -3.82 -0.36 13.40
C ALA A 36 -2.35 0.06 13.34
N THR A 37 -1.80 0.27 12.14
CA THR A 37 -0.35 0.47 11.93
C THR A 37 0.01 1.88 11.48
N GLY A 38 -0.95 2.64 10.96
CA GLY A 38 -0.70 3.92 10.27
C GLY A 38 -0.10 3.77 8.88
N ILE A 39 0.12 2.55 8.38
CA ILE A 39 0.75 2.30 7.08
C ILE A 39 -0.17 1.52 6.15
N PRO A 40 -0.46 2.04 4.93
CA PRO A 40 -1.30 1.35 3.97
C PRO A 40 -0.52 0.23 3.25
N PRO A 41 -0.99 -1.03 3.29
CA PRO A 41 -0.27 -2.18 2.72
C PRO A 41 -0.55 -2.36 1.21
N ILE A 42 -0.45 -1.28 0.42
CA ILE A 42 -0.91 -1.25 -0.99
C ILE A 42 -0.25 -2.34 -1.84
N GLY A 43 1.08 -2.51 -1.71
CA GLY A 43 1.85 -3.52 -2.43
C GLY A 43 1.37 -4.94 -2.15
N ALA A 44 1.17 -5.28 -0.87
CA ALA A 44 0.72 -6.60 -0.45
C ALA A 44 -0.72 -6.89 -0.89
N ILE A 45 -1.60 -5.89 -0.82
CA ILE A 45 -2.99 -5.99 -1.32
C ILE A 45 -3.01 -6.26 -2.83
N GLY A 46 -2.16 -5.57 -3.60
CA GLY A 46 -1.99 -5.84 -5.02
C GLY A 46 -1.56 -7.29 -5.28
N GLN A 47 -0.52 -7.76 -4.59
CA GLN A 47 -0.01 -9.14 -4.75
C GLN A 47 -1.01 -10.22 -4.34
N LEU A 48 -1.85 -9.97 -3.32
CA LEU A 48 -2.92 -10.89 -2.95
C LEU A 48 -3.99 -10.98 -4.05
N SER A 49 -4.29 -9.87 -4.73
CA SER A 49 -5.12 -9.89 -5.93
C SER A 49 -4.44 -10.66 -7.07
N GLN A 50 -3.13 -10.48 -7.28
CA GLN A 50 -2.37 -11.26 -8.27
C GLN A 50 -2.43 -12.75 -8.00
N LEU A 51 -2.34 -13.16 -6.73
CA LEU A 51 -2.48 -14.56 -6.32
C LEU A 51 -3.87 -15.10 -6.68
N SER A 52 -4.91 -14.33 -6.37
CA SER A 52 -6.30 -14.71 -6.66
C SER A 52 -6.54 -14.85 -8.18
N PHE A 53 -6.10 -13.88 -8.97
CA PHE A 53 -6.28 -13.91 -10.43
C PHE A 53 -5.30 -14.83 -11.16
N GLY A 54 -4.18 -15.22 -10.52
CA GLY A 54 -3.32 -16.31 -11.01
C GLY A 54 -4.01 -17.67 -10.97
N ILE A 55 -4.95 -17.86 -10.05
CA ILE A 55 -5.79 -19.08 -9.96
C ILE A 55 -6.99 -18.98 -10.90
N VAL A 56 -7.68 -17.83 -10.92
CA VAL A 56 -8.93 -17.64 -11.69
C VAL A 56 -8.68 -17.53 -13.20
N ALA A 57 -7.58 -16.89 -13.61
CA ALA A 57 -7.24 -16.62 -15.00
C ALA A 57 -5.77 -16.98 -15.31
N PRO A 58 -5.40 -18.28 -15.23
CA PRO A 58 -4.04 -18.72 -15.51
C PRO A 58 -3.65 -18.38 -16.95
N GLY A 59 -2.38 -18.05 -17.16
CA GLY A 59 -1.80 -17.63 -18.44
C GLY A 59 -2.07 -16.17 -18.84
N GLN A 60 -2.89 -15.43 -18.09
CA GLN A 60 -3.30 -14.07 -18.49
C GLN A 60 -2.65 -12.97 -17.65
N VAL A 61 -1.47 -12.52 -18.07
CA VAL A 61 -0.70 -11.46 -17.38
C VAL A 61 -1.48 -10.14 -17.29
N PRO A 62 -2.21 -9.67 -18.33
CA PRO A 62 -2.90 -8.38 -18.27
C PRO A 62 -3.95 -8.30 -17.16
N ILE A 63 -4.83 -9.29 -17.02
CA ILE A 63 -5.84 -9.30 -15.95
C ILE A 63 -5.18 -9.48 -14.57
N ASN A 64 -4.11 -10.26 -14.47
CA ASN A 64 -3.36 -10.41 -13.23
C ASN A 64 -2.85 -9.05 -12.72
N LEU A 65 -2.15 -8.29 -13.57
CA LEU A 65 -1.66 -6.95 -13.23
C LEU A 65 -2.80 -5.94 -13.03
N MET A 66 -3.83 -5.96 -13.86
CA MET A 66 -4.91 -4.96 -13.76
C MET A 66 -5.84 -5.19 -12.57
N SER A 67 -6.04 -6.44 -12.16
CA SER A 67 -6.72 -6.75 -10.90
C SER A 67 -5.92 -6.22 -9.70
N ALA A 68 -4.60 -6.38 -9.72
CA ALA A 68 -3.71 -5.85 -8.69
C ALA A 68 -3.74 -4.32 -8.61
N ASN A 69 -3.69 -3.66 -9.77
CA ASN A 69 -3.82 -2.20 -9.86
C ASN A 69 -5.17 -1.73 -9.31
N THR A 70 -6.24 -2.45 -9.64
CA THR A 70 -7.59 -2.18 -9.15
C THR A 70 -7.68 -2.32 -7.63
N ALA A 71 -7.22 -3.45 -7.08
CA ALA A 71 -7.28 -3.74 -5.65
C ALA A 71 -6.38 -2.80 -4.86
N GLY A 72 -5.12 -2.64 -5.29
CA GLY A 72 -4.15 -1.74 -4.68
C GLY A 72 -4.59 -0.29 -4.75
N GLY A 73 -5.06 0.19 -5.91
CA GLY A 73 -5.57 1.54 -6.08
C GLY A 73 -6.80 1.84 -5.22
N SER A 74 -7.76 0.90 -5.17
CA SER A 74 -8.95 1.04 -4.33
C SER A 74 -8.59 1.02 -2.83
N ALA A 75 -7.68 0.13 -2.44
CA ALA A 75 -7.17 0.07 -1.08
C ALA A 75 -6.44 1.35 -0.67
N GLY A 76 -5.53 1.85 -1.51
CA GLY A 76 -4.80 3.10 -1.28
C GLY A 76 -5.75 4.30 -1.11
N GLN A 77 -6.71 4.45 -2.03
CA GLN A 77 -7.71 5.52 -1.92
C GLN A 77 -8.56 5.39 -0.66
N CYS A 78 -8.96 4.16 -0.29
CA CYS A 78 -9.71 3.91 0.95
C CYS A 78 -8.90 4.30 2.18
N THR A 79 -7.61 3.95 2.23
CA THR A 79 -6.73 4.26 3.36
C THR A 79 -6.44 5.76 3.47
N ASP A 80 -6.24 6.44 2.34
CA ASP A 80 -5.98 7.88 2.29
C ASP A 80 -7.22 8.66 2.73
N LEU A 81 -8.39 8.34 2.17
CA LEU A 81 -9.69 8.91 2.59
C LEU A 81 -9.92 8.75 4.10
N MET A 82 -9.59 7.58 4.66
CA MET A 82 -9.76 7.34 6.10
C MET A 82 -8.90 8.28 6.94
N ASN A 83 -7.65 8.53 6.54
CA ASN A 83 -6.75 9.47 7.20
C ASN A 83 -7.22 10.91 7.03
N ASP A 84 -7.62 11.29 5.81
CA ASP A 84 -8.09 12.63 5.49
C ASP A 84 -9.37 13.01 6.22
N PHE A 85 -10.34 12.10 6.31
CA PHE A 85 -11.56 12.34 7.10
C PHE A 85 -11.28 12.43 8.59
N LYS A 86 -10.31 11.66 9.10
CA LYS A 86 -9.89 11.75 10.50
C LYS A 86 -9.31 13.13 10.82
N VAL A 87 -8.39 13.61 9.98
CA VAL A 87 -7.81 14.96 10.12
C VAL A 87 -8.87 16.03 9.90
N GLY A 88 -9.70 15.87 8.87
CA GLY A 88 -10.83 16.74 8.55
C GLY A 88 -11.77 16.95 9.73
N LYS A 89 -12.18 15.85 10.36
CA LYS A 89 -13.00 15.88 11.56
C LYS A 89 -12.31 16.61 12.71
N ALA A 90 -11.01 16.42 12.90
CA ALA A 90 -10.24 17.08 13.96
C ALA A 90 -10.16 18.60 13.80
N ILE A 91 -10.15 19.11 12.57
CA ILE A 91 -10.11 20.56 12.26
C ILE A 91 -11.49 21.17 11.97
N GLY A 92 -12.57 20.40 12.12
CA GLY A 92 -13.94 20.88 11.87
C GLY A 92 -14.31 21.05 10.39
N ALA A 93 -13.61 20.36 9.47
CA ALA A 93 -13.92 20.40 8.05
C ALA A 93 -15.27 19.72 7.73
N THR A 94 -15.98 20.22 6.71
CA THR A 94 -17.24 19.62 6.25
C THR A 94 -16.97 18.37 5.40
N PRO A 95 -17.43 17.16 5.79
CA PRO A 95 -17.11 15.91 5.08
C PRO A 95 -17.51 15.91 3.60
N HIS A 96 -18.70 16.45 3.27
CA HIS A 96 -19.14 16.56 1.87
C HIS A 96 -18.21 17.40 1.00
N LYS A 97 -17.67 18.51 1.54
CA LYS A 97 -16.73 19.35 0.81
C LYS A 97 -15.40 18.61 0.59
N GLN A 98 -14.97 17.82 1.57
CA GLN A 98 -13.77 16.98 1.43
C GLN A 98 -13.93 15.93 0.32
N VAL A 99 -15.07 15.22 0.28
CA VAL A 99 -15.35 14.25 -0.79
C VAL A 99 -15.27 14.91 -2.16
N ILE A 100 -15.93 16.05 -2.34
CA ILE A 100 -15.93 16.78 -3.62
C ILE A 100 -14.51 17.19 -4.00
N ALA A 101 -13.75 17.77 -3.05
CA ALA A 101 -12.36 18.16 -3.28
C ALA A 101 -11.48 16.97 -3.67
N GLN A 102 -11.66 15.81 -3.03
CA GLN A 102 -10.92 14.60 -3.36
C GLN A 102 -11.28 14.04 -4.74
N ILE A 103 -12.56 14.00 -5.11
CA ILE A 103 -12.97 13.56 -6.44
C ILE A 103 -12.34 14.43 -7.53
N LEU A 104 -12.39 15.76 -7.35
CA LEU A 104 -11.75 16.70 -8.27
C LEU A 104 -10.22 16.53 -8.29
N GLY A 105 -9.61 16.37 -7.11
CA GLY A 105 -8.17 16.15 -6.96
C GLY A 105 -7.71 14.86 -7.61
N ILE A 106 -8.45 13.76 -7.48
CA ILE A 106 -8.18 12.49 -8.15
C ILE A 106 -8.26 12.67 -9.67
N PHE A 107 -9.28 13.37 -10.17
CA PHE A 107 -9.43 13.58 -11.62
C PHE A 107 -8.25 14.39 -12.19
N VAL A 108 -7.98 15.56 -11.62
CA VAL A 108 -6.87 16.44 -12.06
C VAL A 108 -5.52 15.75 -11.86
N GLY A 109 -5.30 15.16 -10.68
CA GLY A 109 -4.08 14.47 -10.32
C GLY A 109 -3.81 13.25 -11.20
N SER A 110 -4.83 12.49 -11.60
CA SER A 110 -4.65 11.36 -12.53
C SER A 110 -4.19 11.84 -13.90
N VAL A 111 -4.77 12.92 -14.42
CA VAL A 111 -4.39 13.49 -15.73
C VAL A 111 -2.98 14.07 -15.67
N VAL A 112 -2.72 14.97 -14.73
CA VAL A 112 -1.40 15.61 -14.56
C VAL A 112 -0.32 14.59 -14.25
N GLY A 113 -0.62 13.60 -13.40
CA GLY A 113 0.29 12.54 -13.02
C GLY A 113 0.72 11.68 -14.21
N VAL A 114 -0.22 11.32 -15.10
CA VAL A 114 0.11 10.58 -16.34
C VAL A 114 1.01 11.41 -17.26
N PHE A 115 0.72 12.70 -17.46
CA PHE A 115 1.56 13.55 -18.28
C PHE A 115 2.95 13.76 -17.70
N ALA A 116 3.04 14.00 -16.38
CA ALA A 116 4.33 14.14 -15.70
C ALA A 116 5.14 12.84 -15.78
N TYR A 117 4.49 11.68 -15.60
CA TYR A 117 5.12 10.37 -15.75
C TYR A 117 5.68 10.17 -17.15
N LEU A 118 4.89 10.42 -18.20
CA LEU A 118 5.33 10.26 -19.59
C LEU A 118 6.35 11.32 -20.03
N ALA A 119 6.37 12.50 -19.41
CA ALA A 119 7.41 13.50 -19.65
C ALA A 119 8.76 13.09 -19.05
N LEU A 120 8.75 12.46 -17.87
CA LEU A 120 9.97 11.97 -17.20
C LEU A 120 10.46 10.65 -17.80
N ILE A 121 9.52 9.77 -18.18
CA ILE A 121 9.78 8.41 -18.65
C ILE A 121 9.00 8.21 -19.97
N PRO A 122 9.46 8.82 -21.08
CA PRO A 122 8.78 8.75 -22.38
C PRO A 122 8.79 7.35 -22.98
N ASP A 123 9.80 6.52 -22.68
CA ASP A 123 9.84 5.11 -23.07
C ASP A 123 10.02 4.21 -21.83
N PRO A 124 8.92 3.88 -21.12
CA PRO A 124 8.99 3.04 -19.92
C PRO A 124 9.57 1.65 -20.16
N GLN A 125 9.53 1.13 -21.39
CA GLN A 125 10.00 -0.23 -21.67
C GLN A 125 11.52 -0.34 -21.61
N THR A 126 12.22 0.70 -22.05
CA THR A 126 13.69 0.75 -22.08
C THR A 126 14.27 1.48 -20.88
N MET A 127 13.52 2.44 -20.30
CA MET A 127 14.00 3.28 -19.21
C MET A 127 13.81 2.63 -17.84
N LEU A 128 12.70 1.93 -17.57
CA LEU A 128 12.46 1.31 -16.27
C LEU A 128 13.36 0.08 -16.06
N LEU A 129 13.59 -0.25 -14.79
CA LEU A 129 14.44 -1.38 -14.36
C LEU A 129 15.93 -1.20 -14.73
N THR A 130 16.35 0.05 -14.92
CA THR A 130 17.75 0.46 -15.13
C THR A 130 18.34 1.02 -13.84
N GLU A 131 19.66 1.24 -13.78
CA GLU A 131 20.28 1.88 -12.60
C GLU A 131 19.72 3.28 -12.32
N GLN A 132 19.37 4.02 -13.38
CA GLN A 132 18.78 5.35 -13.27
C GLN A 132 17.32 5.30 -12.81
N TRP A 133 16.55 4.33 -13.30
CA TRP A 133 15.13 4.15 -12.95
C TRP A 133 14.84 2.72 -12.49
N PRO A 134 15.32 2.32 -11.29
CA PRO A 134 15.29 0.93 -10.86
C PRO A 134 13.88 0.40 -10.62
N ALA A 135 12.92 1.28 -10.30
CA ALA A 135 11.49 0.98 -10.14
C ALA A 135 11.21 -0.38 -9.42
N PRO A 136 11.74 -0.58 -8.20
CA PRO A 136 11.72 -1.89 -7.54
C PRO A 136 10.30 -2.45 -7.35
N ALA A 137 9.32 -1.59 -7.05
CA ALA A 137 7.92 -2.01 -6.93
C ALA A 137 7.36 -2.57 -8.25
N VAL A 138 7.71 -1.96 -9.39
CA VAL A 138 7.33 -2.44 -10.73
C VAL A 138 7.97 -3.80 -11.00
N ALA A 139 9.26 -3.96 -10.66
CA ALA A 139 9.98 -5.21 -10.80
C ALA A 139 9.29 -6.35 -10.04
N THR A 140 8.92 -6.10 -8.78
CA THR A 140 8.23 -7.09 -7.95
C THR A 140 6.86 -7.46 -8.50
N TRP A 141 6.03 -6.48 -8.87
CA TRP A 141 4.69 -6.74 -9.40
C TRP A 141 4.73 -7.50 -10.74
N LYS A 142 5.67 -7.16 -11.61
CA LYS A 142 5.92 -7.87 -12.88
C LYS A 142 6.34 -9.32 -12.63
N ALA A 143 7.31 -9.54 -11.76
CA ALA A 143 7.80 -10.89 -11.44
C ALA A 143 6.68 -11.77 -10.86
N VAL A 144 5.89 -11.24 -9.92
CA VAL A 144 4.74 -11.94 -9.33
C VAL A 144 3.70 -12.27 -10.41
N ALA A 145 3.34 -11.31 -11.28
CA ALA A 145 2.39 -11.56 -12.36
C ALA A 145 2.86 -12.68 -13.30
N GLN A 146 4.10 -12.60 -13.79
CA GLN A 146 4.66 -13.59 -14.72
C GLN A 146 4.77 -14.97 -14.08
N THR A 147 5.19 -15.04 -12.81
CA THR A 147 5.31 -16.31 -12.10
C THR A 147 3.94 -16.96 -11.90
N LEU A 148 2.97 -16.20 -11.39
CA LEU A 148 1.65 -16.72 -11.07
C LEU A 148 0.81 -17.05 -12.30
N THR A 149 1.11 -16.47 -13.47
CA THR A 149 0.44 -16.89 -14.71
C THR A 149 0.74 -18.32 -15.14
N HIS A 150 1.82 -18.92 -14.65
CA HIS A 150 2.09 -20.35 -14.85
C HIS A 150 1.36 -21.24 -13.83
N GLY A 151 0.42 -20.68 -13.05
CA GLY A 151 -0.31 -21.38 -12.00
C GLY A 151 0.48 -21.48 -10.70
N LEU A 152 -0.15 -21.98 -9.63
CA LEU A 152 0.50 -22.12 -8.32
C LEU A 152 1.64 -23.15 -8.33
N ASP A 153 1.63 -24.10 -9.27
CA ASP A 153 2.68 -25.10 -9.40
C ASP A 153 4.02 -24.53 -9.89
N SER A 154 4.02 -23.31 -10.44
CA SER A 154 5.26 -22.59 -10.76
C SER A 154 6.02 -22.15 -9.51
N LEU A 155 5.34 -22.06 -8.37
CA LEU A 155 5.95 -21.72 -7.10
C LEU A 155 6.64 -22.96 -6.52
N SER A 156 7.86 -22.75 -6.01
CA SER A 156 8.58 -23.82 -5.31
C SER A 156 7.72 -24.39 -4.17
N PRO A 157 7.85 -25.70 -3.85
CA PRO A 157 7.10 -26.30 -2.74
C PRO A 157 7.26 -25.53 -1.43
N SER A 158 8.45 -24.96 -1.15
CA SER A 158 8.69 -24.15 0.04
C SER A 158 7.87 -22.87 0.08
N ILE A 159 7.72 -22.16 -1.05
CA ILE A 159 6.86 -20.96 -1.14
C ILE A 159 5.39 -21.32 -0.91
N ARG A 160 4.92 -22.43 -1.50
CA ARG A 160 3.55 -22.90 -1.30
C ARG A 160 3.27 -23.22 0.17
N TRP A 161 4.19 -23.91 0.85
CA TRP A 161 4.10 -24.16 2.28
C TRP A 161 4.16 -22.88 3.10
N ALA A 162 5.01 -21.92 2.74
CA ALA A 162 5.07 -20.63 3.41
C ALA A 162 3.73 -19.87 3.31
N ILE A 163 3.11 -19.83 2.13
CA ILE A 163 1.78 -19.24 1.92
C ILE A 163 0.73 -19.96 2.78
N ALA A 164 0.74 -21.29 2.80
CA ALA A 164 -0.22 -22.07 3.58
C ALA A 164 -0.09 -21.83 5.09
N VAL A 165 1.14 -21.89 5.62
CA VAL A 165 1.44 -21.63 7.04
C VAL A 165 1.11 -20.19 7.41
N ALA A 166 1.51 -19.20 6.60
CA ALA A 166 1.21 -17.79 6.85
C ALA A 166 -0.30 -17.51 6.83
N SER A 167 -1.03 -18.13 5.89
CA SER A 167 -2.49 -18.03 5.82
C SER A 167 -3.16 -18.64 7.04
N LEU A 168 -2.71 -19.83 7.47
CA LEU A 168 -3.23 -20.50 8.67
C LEU A 168 -2.95 -19.67 9.92
N CYS A 169 -1.73 -19.19 10.10
CA CYS A 169 -1.37 -18.32 11.22
C CYS A 169 -2.18 -17.02 11.22
N GLY A 170 -2.35 -16.38 10.06
CA GLY A 170 -3.16 -15.17 9.90
C GLY A 170 -4.63 -15.39 10.28
N VAL A 171 -5.23 -16.50 9.82
CA VAL A 171 -6.60 -16.88 10.17
C VAL A 171 -6.72 -17.16 11.67
N LEU A 172 -5.79 -17.93 12.25
CA LEU A 172 -5.81 -18.25 13.67
C LEU A 172 -5.68 -16.99 14.54
N LEU A 173 -4.75 -16.09 14.20
CA LEU A 173 -4.60 -14.81 14.89
C LEU A 173 -5.84 -13.93 14.74
N GLY A 174 -6.45 -13.88 13.56
CA GLY A 174 -7.68 -13.13 13.33
C GLY A 174 -8.87 -13.68 14.12
N ILE A 175 -9.05 -15.00 14.17
CA ILE A 175 -10.08 -15.65 14.98
C ILE A 175 -9.84 -15.35 16.46
N LEU A 176 -8.59 -15.48 16.92
CA LEU A 176 -8.25 -15.27 18.31
C LEU A 176 -8.44 -13.80 18.74
N ASP A 177 -8.09 -12.84 17.89
CA ASP A 177 -8.35 -11.40 18.09
C ASP A 177 -9.86 -11.11 18.18
N SER A 178 -10.68 -11.80 17.37
CA SER A 178 -12.14 -11.60 17.37
C SER A 178 -12.90 -12.30 18.51
N THR A 179 -12.33 -13.36 19.10
CA THR A 179 -13.03 -14.22 20.08
C THR A 179 -12.53 -14.06 21.51
N LEU A 180 -11.29 -13.62 21.73
CA LEU A 180 -10.77 -13.45 23.08
C LEU A 180 -11.37 -12.22 23.78
N PRO A 181 -11.59 -12.30 25.12
CA PRO A 181 -11.88 -11.13 25.92
C PRO A 181 -10.78 -10.08 25.79
N THR A 182 -11.14 -8.80 25.81
CA THR A 182 -10.22 -7.65 25.68
C THR A 182 -9.00 -7.71 26.60
N GLN A 183 -9.16 -8.27 27.81
CA GLN A 183 -8.09 -8.46 28.79
C GLN A 183 -7.02 -9.47 28.35
N ARG A 184 -7.38 -10.45 27.51
CA ARG A 184 -6.43 -11.44 26.96
C ARG A 184 -5.95 -11.04 25.57
N ALA A 185 -6.81 -10.40 24.76
CA ALA A 185 -6.46 -9.90 23.44
C ALA A 185 -5.28 -8.90 23.46
N ARG A 186 -5.11 -8.12 24.54
CA ARG A 186 -3.95 -7.20 24.72
C ARG A 186 -2.57 -7.89 24.67
N TYR A 187 -2.51 -9.20 24.87
CA TYR A 187 -1.25 -9.96 24.84
C TYR A 187 -0.99 -10.60 23.48
N LEU A 188 -1.98 -10.58 22.56
CA LEU A 188 -1.78 -11.07 21.21
C LEU A 188 -0.97 -10.08 20.38
N PRO A 189 -0.04 -10.56 19.54
CA PRO A 189 0.57 -9.71 18.54
C PRO A 189 -0.50 -9.24 17.57
N SER A 190 -0.45 -7.95 17.19
CA SER A 190 -1.31 -7.43 16.13
C SER A 190 -1.01 -8.17 14.82
N ALA A 191 -1.98 -8.92 14.31
CA ALA A 191 -1.86 -9.67 13.05
C ALA A 191 -1.51 -8.73 11.89
N ALA A 192 -2.10 -7.54 11.87
CA ALA A 192 -1.83 -6.52 10.86
C ALA A 192 -0.37 -6.01 10.94
N ALA A 193 0.13 -5.72 12.15
CA ALA A 193 1.51 -5.27 12.32
C ALA A 193 2.52 -6.37 11.99
N LEU A 194 2.24 -7.61 12.41
CA LEU A 194 3.06 -8.77 12.11
C LEU A 194 3.15 -9.00 10.60
N GLY A 195 2.01 -9.04 9.91
CA GLY A 195 1.97 -9.20 8.45
C GLY A 195 2.70 -8.07 7.72
N LEU A 196 2.49 -6.83 8.15
CA LEU A 196 3.17 -5.67 7.57
C LEU A 196 4.70 -5.73 7.75
N ALA A 197 5.19 -6.24 8.88
CA ALA A 197 6.63 -6.39 9.14
C ALA A 197 7.33 -7.34 8.15
N PHE A 198 6.61 -8.31 7.57
CA PHE A 198 7.14 -9.18 6.51
C PHE A 198 7.11 -8.53 5.12
N VAL A 199 6.37 -7.45 4.95
CA VAL A 199 6.21 -6.73 3.66
C VAL A 199 7.17 -5.56 3.58
N LEU A 200 7.39 -4.85 4.68
CA LEU A 200 8.24 -3.68 4.72
C LEU A 200 9.72 -4.06 4.70
N PRO A 201 10.57 -3.25 4.03
CA PRO A 201 12.02 -3.39 4.15
C PRO A 201 12.45 -3.34 5.63
N ALA A 202 13.44 -4.15 5.99
CA ALA A 202 13.93 -4.22 7.37
C ALA A 202 14.39 -2.86 7.91
N SER A 203 14.99 -2.02 7.08
CA SER A 203 15.39 -0.65 7.44
C SER A 203 14.20 0.20 7.89
N VAL A 204 13.08 0.16 7.16
CA VAL A 204 11.87 0.90 7.50
C VAL A 204 11.30 0.40 8.83
N SER A 205 11.18 -0.92 8.98
CA SER A 205 10.70 -1.55 10.23
C SER A 205 11.58 -1.20 11.44
N LEU A 206 12.91 -1.21 11.28
CA LEU A 206 13.85 -0.84 12.32
C LEU A 206 13.77 0.65 12.67
N MET A 207 13.66 1.54 11.69
CA MET A 207 13.52 2.98 11.94
C MET A 207 12.21 3.31 12.67
N MET A 208 11.11 2.65 12.30
CA MET A 208 9.85 2.75 13.04
C MET A 208 10.00 2.27 14.49
N ALA A 209 10.66 1.13 14.69
CA ALA A 209 10.90 0.59 16.03
C ALA A 209 11.76 1.54 16.87
N LEU A 210 12.82 2.12 16.30
CA LEU A 210 13.66 3.12 16.96
C LEU A 210 12.84 4.37 17.34
N GLY A 211 12.06 4.92 16.41
CA GLY A 211 11.18 6.05 16.68
C GLY A 211 10.15 5.76 17.79
N ALA A 212 9.58 4.56 17.80
CA ALA A 212 8.65 4.11 18.84
C ALA A 212 9.33 3.97 20.21
N ILE A 213 10.53 3.37 20.26
CA ILE A 213 11.31 3.23 21.50
C ILE A 213 11.72 4.60 22.04
N MET A 214 12.18 5.52 21.17
CA MET A 214 12.51 6.89 21.56
C MET A 214 11.28 7.60 22.13
N THR A 215 10.15 7.54 21.44
CA THR A 215 8.90 8.15 21.91
C THR A 215 8.46 7.55 23.24
N TRP A 216 8.57 6.23 23.41
CA TRP A 216 8.25 5.54 24.65
C TRP A 216 9.16 5.97 25.80
N ALA A 217 10.48 6.02 25.59
CA ALA A 217 11.45 6.45 26.59
C ALA A 217 11.20 7.90 27.04
N VAL A 218 10.90 8.81 26.10
CA VAL A 218 10.51 10.20 26.41
C VAL A 218 9.17 10.23 27.15
N SER A 219 8.21 9.38 26.79
CA SER A 219 6.91 9.29 27.46
C SER A 219 7.02 8.88 28.93
N CYS A 220 7.97 7.99 29.26
CA CYS A 220 8.21 7.55 30.63
C CYS A 220 8.74 8.68 31.52
N ARG A 221 9.46 9.65 30.96
CA ARG A 221 10.02 10.78 31.71
C ARG A 221 9.16 12.05 31.64
N TRP A 222 8.58 12.34 30.48
CA TRP A 222 7.79 13.54 30.21
C TRP A 222 6.51 13.21 29.43
N PRO A 223 5.47 12.67 30.10
CA PRO A 223 4.21 12.31 29.47
C PRO A 223 3.50 13.49 28.81
N SER A 224 3.49 14.66 29.47
CA SER A 224 2.81 15.87 29.00
C SER A 224 3.42 16.45 27.72
N VAL A 225 4.74 16.40 27.59
CA VAL A 225 5.47 16.83 26.38
C VAL A 225 5.17 15.86 25.23
N THR A 226 5.21 14.55 25.51
CA THR A 226 4.98 13.52 24.50
C THR A 226 3.57 13.60 23.92
N GLN A 227 2.55 13.72 24.76
CA GLN A 227 1.15 13.85 24.31
C GLN A 227 0.91 15.06 23.41
N ARG A 228 1.65 16.15 23.63
CA ARG A 228 1.44 17.41 22.91
C ARG A 228 2.30 17.54 21.64
N PHE A 229 3.50 16.99 21.64
CA PHE A 229 4.50 17.28 20.60
C PHE A 229 4.99 16.08 19.82
N ALA A 230 4.79 14.83 20.26
CA ALA A 230 5.36 13.67 19.57
C ALA A 230 4.85 13.51 18.14
N ILE A 231 3.53 13.65 17.93
CA ILE A 231 2.92 13.56 16.59
C ILE A 231 3.44 14.70 15.70
N THR A 232 3.49 15.93 16.23
CA THR A 232 3.98 17.11 15.49
C THR A 232 5.45 16.98 15.12
N ALA A 233 6.29 16.49 16.03
CA ALA A 233 7.70 16.27 15.78
C ALA A 233 7.92 15.18 14.73
N ALA A 234 7.22 14.05 14.83
CA ALA A 234 7.28 12.98 13.83
C ALA A 234 6.82 13.47 12.44
N ALA A 235 5.72 14.20 12.38
CA ALA A 235 5.23 14.80 11.13
C ALA A 235 6.24 15.80 10.54
N GLY A 236 6.89 16.61 11.39
CA GLY A 236 7.92 17.55 10.97
C GLY A 236 9.18 16.87 10.41
N LEU A 237 9.60 15.74 10.99
CA LEU A 237 10.72 14.95 10.47
C LEU A 237 10.39 14.35 9.10
N ILE A 238 9.20 13.76 8.94
CA ILE A 238 8.75 13.18 7.66
C ILE A 238 8.65 14.27 6.58
N ALA A 239 8.07 15.43 6.91
CA ALA A 239 7.97 16.56 5.99
C ALA A 239 9.35 17.12 5.64
N GLY A 240 10.25 17.22 6.63
CA GLY A 240 11.62 17.71 6.44
C GLY A 240 12.43 16.82 5.49
N GLU A 241 12.37 15.50 5.65
CA GLU A 241 12.98 14.54 4.73
C GLU A 241 12.45 14.73 3.30
N SER A 242 11.12 14.82 3.16
CA SER A 242 10.47 14.98 1.85
C SER A 242 10.89 16.27 1.14
N ILE A 243 10.89 17.41 1.86
CA ILE A 243 11.31 18.71 1.32
C ILE A 243 12.80 18.71 0.96
N THR A 244 13.64 18.09 1.79
CA THR A 244 15.08 17.96 1.53
C THR A 244 15.33 17.14 0.27
N GLY A 245 14.58 16.05 0.06
CA GLY A 245 14.63 15.25 -1.15
C GLY A 245 14.30 16.06 -2.41
N VAL A 246 13.22 16.84 -2.40
CA VAL A 246 12.85 17.73 -3.51
C VAL A 246 13.94 18.78 -3.75
N GLY A 247 14.47 19.39 -2.68
CA GLY A 247 15.56 20.35 -2.77
C GLY A 247 16.83 19.76 -3.39
N ALA A 248 17.19 18.53 -3.00
CA ALA A 248 18.33 17.82 -3.57
C ALA A 248 18.13 17.52 -5.06
N SER A 249 16.93 17.10 -5.48
CA SER A 249 16.61 16.90 -6.90
C SER A 249 16.71 18.20 -7.70
N LEU A 250 16.17 19.31 -7.19
CA LEU A 250 16.28 20.62 -7.84
C LEU A 250 17.73 21.10 -7.93
N TRP A 251 18.51 20.91 -6.87
CA TRP A 251 19.93 21.24 -6.86
C TRP A 251 20.70 20.45 -7.91
N GLN A 252 20.42 19.14 -8.02
CA GLN A 252 21.03 18.28 -9.02
C GLN A 252 20.68 18.74 -10.44
N MET A 253 19.43 19.14 -10.69
CA MET A 253 19.01 19.68 -11.99
C MET A 253 19.72 20.99 -12.35
N LEU A 254 19.90 21.90 -11.38
CA LEU A 254 20.56 23.19 -11.60
C LEU A 254 22.09 23.07 -11.72
N GLY A 255 22.69 22.09 -11.05
CA GLY A 255 24.13 21.84 -11.10
C GLY A 255 24.59 20.94 -12.26
N SER A 256 23.67 20.38 -13.03
CA SER A 256 23.95 19.54 -14.21
C SER A 256 23.56 20.17 -15.56
N GLY A 257 23.22 21.47 -15.56
CA GLY A 257 23.13 22.32 -16.76
C GLY A 257 24.38 23.18 -16.93
#